data_AF-A0A0D2HRA4-F1
#
_entry.id   AF-A0A0D2HRA4-F1
#
_cell.length_a   1.000
_cell.length_b   1.000
_cell.length_c   1.000
_cell.angle_alpha   90.00
_cell.angle_beta   90.00
_cell.angle_gamma   90.00
#
_symmetry.space_group_name_H-M   'P 1'
#
loop_
_entity.id
_entity.type
_entity.pdbx_description
1 polymer ?
#
loop_
_entity_poly.entity_id
_entity_poly.type
_entity_poly.pdbx_seq_one_letter_code
_entity_poly.pdbx_strand_id
1 'polypeptide(L)'
;MANLTTREGRPWWMTPFGREPMGDIFSDRLWTEWPRQMEEQWQPDLELKERDGKYFLRAELPGMEKDKLKVVIDGDRITISGEKAYEKEEEGETFYLKEARYGKFSRSLRLPVEIDSKAVKAKLKNGVLNLELPQKAEEKAKSIEIS
;
A
#
# COMPACT_ATOMS: atom_id res chain seq x y z
N MET A 1 -42.27 20.58 -17.35
CA MET A 1 -42.85 19.37 -16.71
C MET A 1 -41.69 18.44 -16.45
N ALA A 2 -41.45 17.80 -15.31
CA ALA A 2 -42.05 17.80 -13.98
C ALA A 2 -40.96 17.36 -12.98
N ASN A 3 -41.30 17.48 -11.71
CA ASN A 3 -40.46 17.44 -10.52
C ASN A 3 -40.14 16.03 -9.98
N LEU A 4 -39.08 15.99 -9.16
CA LEU A 4 -38.81 15.15 -7.97
C LEU A 4 -38.52 13.65 -8.15
N THR A 5 -37.30 13.24 -7.76
CA THR A 5 -37.07 12.64 -6.43
C THR A 5 -35.60 12.81 -6.03
N THR A 6 -35.37 13.67 -5.05
CA THR A 6 -34.09 13.87 -4.34
C THR A 6 -33.75 12.57 -3.61
N ARG A 7 -32.64 11.92 -4.00
CA ARG A 7 -32.04 10.85 -3.21
C ARG A 7 -30.97 11.53 -2.34
N GLU A 8 -31.14 11.49 -1.02
CA GLU A 8 -30.26 12.16 -0.06
C GLU A 8 -28.79 11.87 -0.38
N GLY A 9 -28.02 12.93 -0.62
CA GLY A 9 -26.63 12.89 -1.09
C GLY A 9 -25.65 12.59 0.05
N ARG A 10 -24.56 11.89 -0.29
CA ARG A 10 -23.49 11.55 0.68
C ARG A 10 -22.79 12.82 1.20
N PRO A 11 -22.21 12.76 2.42
CA PRO A 11 -21.58 13.92 3.05
C PRO A 11 -20.47 14.53 2.18
N TRP A 12 -20.47 15.86 2.12
CA TRP A 12 -19.66 16.68 1.20
C TRP A 12 -18.13 16.49 1.30
N TRP A 13 -17.62 15.90 2.40
CA TRP A 13 -16.20 15.59 2.56
C TRP A 13 -15.72 14.38 1.75
N MET A 14 -16.64 13.65 1.10
CA MET A 14 -16.31 12.50 0.25
C MET A 14 -16.23 12.80 -1.26
N THR A 15 -16.48 14.03 -1.73
CA THR A 15 -16.38 14.37 -3.17
C THR A 15 -15.81 15.77 -3.39
N PRO A 16 -14.54 15.94 -3.81
CA PRO A 16 -13.90 17.25 -3.82
C PRO A 16 -14.40 18.22 -4.91
N PHE A 17 -15.01 17.74 -6.01
CA PHE A 17 -15.32 18.61 -7.18
C PHE A 17 -16.61 18.29 -7.95
N GLY A 18 -17.67 17.81 -7.30
CA GLY A 18 -19.07 18.06 -7.74
C GLY A 18 -19.55 17.56 -9.12
N ARG A 19 -18.80 16.76 -9.90
CA ARG A 19 -19.33 15.99 -11.03
C ARG A 19 -18.50 14.72 -11.22
N GLU A 20 -19.19 13.59 -11.42
CA GLU A 20 -18.57 12.31 -11.79
C GLU A 20 -18.28 12.29 -13.29
N PRO A 21 -17.02 12.08 -13.73
CA PRO A 21 -16.72 11.53 -15.04
C PRO A 21 -16.47 10.02 -14.92
N MET A 22 -16.86 9.29 -15.96
CA MET A 22 -16.82 7.84 -16.10
C MET A 22 -15.37 7.30 -16.02
N GLY A 23 -14.90 7.07 -14.79
CA GLY A 23 -13.55 6.59 -14.49
C GLY A 23 -13.27 6.73 -13.00
N ASP A 24 -13.54 5.68 -12.24
CA ASP A 24 -13.36 5.61 -10.79
C ASP A 24 -11.97 6.11 -10.36
N ILE A 25 -11.99 7.28 -9.75
CA ILE A 25 -10.86 8.17 -9.45
C ILE A 25 -10.09 7.71 -8.18
N PHE A 26 -10.47 6.57 -7.59
CA PHE A 26 -9.82 6.02 -6.39
C PHE A 26 -8.60 5.14 -6.69
N SER A 27 -8.53 4.51 -7.87
CA SER A 27 -7.43 3.61 -8.24
C SER A 27 -6.25 4.31 -8.93
N ASP A 28 -6.48 5.45 -9.61
CA ASP A 28 -5.45 6.13 -10.41
C ASP A 28 -4.79 7.34 -9.71
N ARG A 29 -5.23 7.75 -8.50
CA ARG A 29 -4.76 8.98 -7.84
C ARG A 29 -4.09 8.78 -6.47
N LEU A 30 -3.19 7.80 -6.37
CA LEU A 30 -2.09 7.80 -5.40
C LEU A 30 -0.71 7.69 -6.09
N TRP A 31 -0.61 8.38 -7.24
CA TRP A 31 0.56 8.87 -8.00
C TRP A 31 0.71 8.33 -9.43
N THR A 32 0.61 9.27 -10.38
CA THR A 32 0.90 9.18 -11.82
C THR A 32 2.29 9.74 -12.09
N GLU A 33 3.36 9.03 -11.70
CA GLU A 33 4.74 9.40 -12.08
C GLU A 33 5.69 8.19 -12.25
N TRP A 34 5.19 7.00 -12.60
CA TRP A 34 6.09 5.96 -13.13
C TRP A 34 5.40 5.17 -14.25
N PRO A 35 6.16 4.83 -15.32
CA PRO A 35 5.63 4.04 -16.41
C PRO A 35 5.18 2.70 -15.83
N ARG A 36 3.99 2.27 -16.23
CA ARG A 36 3.58 0.87 -16.09
C ARG A 36 4.58 0.04 -16.93
N GLN A 37 5.75 -0.28 -16.38
CA GLN A 37 6.51 -1.42 -16.85
C GLN A 37 5.69 -2.64 -16.46
N MET A 38 4.80 -3.02 -17.38
CA MET A 38 4.02 -4.25 -17.40
C MET A 38 4.96 -5.45 -17.57
N GLU A 39 5.93 -5.65 -16.67
CA GLU A 39 6.59 -6.94 -16.52
C GLU A 39 5.91 -7.64 -15.35
N GLU A 40 4.80 -8.34 -15.59
CA GLU A 40 4.18 -9.37 -14.72
C GLU A 40 4.59 -9.33 -13.22
N GLN A 41 4.47 -8.18 -12.56
CA GLN A 41 5.02 -8.02 -11.22
C GLN A 41 4.04 -8.70 -10.26
N TRP A 42 4.47 -9.75 -9.58
CA TRP A 42 3.72 -10.29 -8.47
C TRP A 42 3.40 -9.16 -7.47
N GLN A 43 2.13 -8.84 -7.28
CA GLN A 43 1.74 -7.82 -6.30
C GLN A 43 1.27 -8.50 -5.01
N PRO A 44 1.96 -8.28 -3.88
CA PRO A 44 1.51 -8.83 -2.61
C PRO A 44 0.29 -8.09 -2.08
N ASP A 45 -0.62 -8.85 -1.49
CA ASP A 45 -1.79 -8.32 -0.81
C ASP A 45 -1.37 -7.62 0.49
N LEU A 46 -1.96 -6.45 0.73
CA LEU A 46 -1.66 -5.61 1.89
C LEU A 46 -2.94 -5.30 2.65
N GLU A 47 -2.86 -5.37 3.98
CA GLU A 47 -3.87 -4.89 4.92
C GLU A 47 -3.21 -3.83 5.80
N LEU A 48 -3.79 -2.63 5.85
CA LEU A 48 -3.33 -1.53 6.69
C LEU A 48 -4.44 -1.16 7.69
N LYS A 49 -4.08 -1.07 8.96
CA LYS A 49 -4.98 -0.59 10.01
C LYS A 49 -4.28 0.35 10.97
N GLU A 50 -5.05 1.25 11.56
CA GLU A 50 -4.60 2.14 12.63
C GLU A 50 -5.16 1.66 13.97
N ARG A 51 -4.33 1.70 15.01
CA ARG A 51 -4.74 1.46 16.40
C ARG A 51 -3.77 2.16 17.36
N ASP A 52 -4.31 2.90 18.33
CA ASP A 52 -3.55 3.55 19.42
C ASP A 52 -2.37 4.43 18.93
N GLY A 53 -2.58 5.24 17.88
CA GLY A 53 -1.54 6.12 17.33
C GLY A 53 -0.41 5.37 16.62
N LYS A 54 -0.67 4.14 16.15
CA LYS A 54 0.25 3.33 15.35
C LYS A 54 -0.46 2.74 14.15
N TYR A 55 0.28 2.59 13.06
CA TYR A 55 -0.16 1.80 11.92
C TYR A 55 0.37 0.38 12.00
N PHE A 56 -0.45 -0.57 11.58
CA PHE A 56 -0.09 -1.98 11.44
C PHE A 56 -0.28 -2.36 9.98
N LEU A 57 0.83 -2.62 9.29
CA LEU A 57 0.82 -3.07 7.90
C LEU A 57 1.12 -4.56 7.85
N ARG A 58 0.19 -5.33 7.31
CA ARG A 58 0.32 -6.76 7.03
C ARG A 58 0.50 -6.96 5.54
N ALA A 59 1.52 -7.72 5.14
CA ALA A 59 1.78 -8.07 3.74
C ALA A 59 1.86 -9.58 3.57
N GLU A 60 1.13 -10.13 2.61
CA GLU A 60 1.15 -11.54 2.26
C GLU A 60 2.27 -11.82 1.25
N LEU A 61 3.28 -12.55 1.70
CA LEU A 61 4.53 -12.83 1.01
C LEU A 61 4.89 -14.33 1.11
N PRO A 62 4.02 -15.26 0.66
CA PRO A 62 4.28 -16.69 0.72
C PRO A 62 5.53 -17.07 -0.09
N GLY A 63 6.38 -17.91 0.52
CA GLY A 63 7.62 -18.40 -0.11
C GLY A 63 8.77 -17.39 -0.14
N MET A 64 8.61 -16.21 0.48
CA MET A 64 9.69 -15.21 0.54
C MET A 64 10.62 -15.43 1.73
N GLU A 65 11.92 -15.35 1.46
CA GLU A 65 12.97 -15.31 2.48
C GLU A 65 13.20 -13.88 2.97
N LYS A 66 13.67 -13.73 4.21
CA LYS A 66 13.82 -12.41 4.86
C LYS A 66 14.89 -11.54 4.19
N ASP A 67 15.95 -12.15 3.69
CA ASP A 67 17.08 -11.49 3.01
C ASP A 67 16.71 -11.00 1.60
N LYS A 68 15.65 -11.55 1.00
CA LYS A 68 15.10 -11.13 -0.30
C LYS A 68 14.04 -10.02 -0.18
N LEU A 69 13.79 -9.54 1.03
CA LEU A 69 12.80 -8.49 1.31
C LEU A 69 13.48 -7.21 1.76
N LYS A 70 13.02 -6.09 1.20
CA LYS A 70 13.44 -4.75 1.59
C LYS A 70 12.22 -3.92 1.96
N VAL A 71 12.29 -3.27 3.11
CA VAL A 71 11.31 -2.29 3.56
C VAL A 71 12.01 -0.95 3.71
N VAL A 72 11.49 0.07 3.04
CA VAL A 72 12.00 1.45 3.11
C VAL A 72 10.90 2.35 3.63
N ILE A 73 11.24 3.20 4.58
CA ILE A 73 10.34 4.21 5.15
C ILE A 73 10.99 5.56 4.94
N ASP A 74 10.28 6.46 4.27
CA ASP A 74 10.70 7.81 3.94
C ASP A 74 9.56 8.79 4.27
N GLY A 75 9.67 9.46 5.42
CA GLY A 75 8.61 10.32 5.95
C GLY A 75 7.28 9.58 6.16
N ASP A 76 6.32 9.88 5.29
CA ASP A 76 4.97 9.31 5.26
C ASP A 76 4.85 8.10 4.30
N ARG A 77 5.90 7.75 3.58
CA ARG A 77 5.89 6.71 2.54
C ARG A 77 6.56 5.43 3.01
N ILE A 78 5.90 4.30 2.77
CA ILE A 78 6.43 2.96 3.02
C ILE A 78 6.51 2.23 1.70
N THR A 79 7.66 1.59 1.42
CA THR A 79 7.87 0.77 0.24
C THR A 79 8.32 -0.62 0.66
N ILE A 80 7.64 -1.64 0.17
CA ILE A 80 8.00 -3.05 0.33
C ILE A 80 8.39 -3.57 -1.04
N SER A 81 9.61 -4.08 -1.17
CA SER A 81 10.11 -4.66 -2.41
C SER A 81 10.87 -5.96 -2.18
N GLY A 82 10.97 -6.76 -3.22
CA GLY A 82 11.65 -8.04 -3.18
C GLY A 82 11.52 -8.81 -4.50
N GLU A 83 12.01 -10.04 -4.50
CA GLU A 83 11.93 -10.93 -5.65
C GLU A 83 11.58 -12.35 -5.21
N LYS A 84 10.48 -12.87 -5.75
CA LYS A 84 10.10 -14.27 -5.55
C LYS A 84 10.71 -15.11 -6.65
N ALA A 85 11.66 -15.94 -6.28
CA ALA A 85 12.39 -16.79 -7.21
C ALA A 85 11.43 -17.78 -7.90
N TYR A 86 11.61 -17.93 -9.21
CA TYR A 86 10.98 -19.01 -9.97
C TYR A 86 11.49 -20.35 -9.43
N GLU A 87 10.57 -21.28 -9.21
CA GLU A 87 10.95 -22.67 -8.96
C GLU A 87 11.55 -23.23 -10.25
N LYS A 88 12.72 -23.86 -10.15
CA LYS A 88 13.44 -24.36 -11.32
C LYS A 88 12.65 -25.56 -11.86
N GLU A 89 12.12 -25.42 -13.06
CA GLU A 89 11.42 -26.52 -13.74
C GLU A 89 12.38 -27.68 -13.94
N GLU A 90 12.02 -28.87 -13.48
CA GLU A 90 12.82 -30.07 -13.69
C GLU A 90 12.59 -30.61 -15.11
N GLU A 91 13.66 -31.12 -15.75
CA GLU A 91 13.53 -31.75 -17.07
C GLU A 91 12.59 -32.95 -16.98
N GLY A 92 11.46 -32.88 -17.69
CA GLY A 92 10.43 -33.92 -17.73
C GLY A 92 9.10 -33.53 -17.07
N GLU A 93 8.99 -32.34 -16.47
CA GLU A 93 7.72 -31.87 -15.90
C GLU A 93 6.75 -31.38 -16.98
N THR A 94 5.51 -31.84 -16.93
CA THR A 94 4.40 -31.29 -17.72
C THR A 94 3.45 -30.56 -16.80
N PHE A 95 3.38 -29.24 -16.94
CA PHE A 95 2.48 -28.42 -16.15
C PHE A 95 1.08 -28.40 -16.75
N TYR A 96 0.08 -28.76 -15.96
CA TYR A 96 -1.33 -28.63 -16.36
C TYR A 96 -1.92 -27.25 -16.00
N LEU A 97 -1.37 -26.58 -14.98
CA LEU A 97 -1.81 -25.25 -14.53
C LEU A 97 -0.69 -24.56 -13.71
N LYS A 98 -0.46 -23.26 -13.96
CA LYS A 98 0.44 -22.39 -13.20
C LYS A 98 -0.28 -21.09 -12.81
N GLU A 99 -0.73 -21.00 -11.57
CA GLU A 99 -1.37 -19.78 -11.03
C GLU A 99 -0.48 -19.03 -10.03
N ALA A 100 0.58 -19.69 -9.56
CA ALA A 100 1.55 -19.07 -8.67
C ALA A 100 2.29 -17.94 -9.39
N ARG A 101 2.27 -16.76 -8.77
CA ARG A 101 3.00 -15.58 -9.26
C ARG A 101 4.43 -15.57 -8.73
N TYR A 102 5.36 -15.13 -9.56
CA TYR A 102 6.80 -15.04 -9.29
C TYR A 102 7.35 -13.70 -9.80
N GLY A 103 8.63 -13.45 -9.58
CA GLY A 103 9.33 -12.28 -10.08
C GLY A 103 9.47 -11.15 -9.05
N LYS A 104 9.93 -10.00 -9.55
CA LYS A 104 10.21 -8.81 -8.75
C LYS A 104 8.93 -8.07 -8.43
N PHE A 105 8.90 -7.48 -7.25
CA PHE A 105 7.80 -6.63 -6.83
C PHE A 105 8.30 -5.40 -6.08
N SER A 106 7.53 -4.32 -6.19
CA SER A 106 7.71 -3.10 -5.41
C SER A 106 6.35 -2.45 -5.20
N ARG A 107 5.88 -2.44 -3.95
CA ARG A 107 4.62 -1.81 -3.57
C ARG A 107 4.86 -0.69 -2.56
N SER A 108 4.38 0.50 -2.90
CA SER A 108 4.49 1.68 -2.04
C SER A 108 3.12 2.13 -1.55
N LEU A 109 3.06 2.60 -0.31
CA LEU A 109 1.89 3.20 0.32
C LEU A 109 2.30 4.54 0.93
N ARG A 110 1.39 5.52 0.86
CA ARG A 110 1.50 6.76 1.62
C ARG A 110 0.55 6.70 2.81
N LEU A 111 1.05 7.05 3.98
CA LEU A 111 0.27 7.14 5.22
C LEU A 111 -0.18 8.58 5.45
N PRO A 112 -1.23 8.81 6.25
CA PRO A 112 -1.70 10.15 6.59
C PRO A 112 -0.67 11.01 7.36
N VAL A 113 0.28 10.38 8.04
CA VAL A 113 1.28 11.03 8.90
C VAL A 113 2.65 10.37 8.75
N GLU A 114 3.69 11.10 9.13
CA GLU A 114 5.05 10.56 9.16
C GLU A 114 5.21 9.44 10.20
N ILE A 115 6.07 8.48 9.90
CA ILE A 115 6.41 7.37 10.79
C ILE A 115 7.75 7.63 11.47
N ASP A 116 7.82 7.33 12.77
CA ASP A 116 9.11 7.25 13.48
C ASP A 116 9.85 5.99 13.05
N SER A 117 10.66 6.11 11.99
CA SER A 117 11.41 5.01 11.39
C SER A 117 12.36 4.31 12.37
N LYS A 118 12.79 4.98 13.45
CA LYS A 118 13.68 4.40 14.48
C LYS A 118 12.95 3.41 15.39
N ALA A 119 11.64 3.55 15.53
CA ALA A 119 10.81 2.74 16.44
C ALA A 119 10.02 1.62 15.73
N VAL A 120 10.22 1.47 14.41
CA VAL A 120 9.52 0.47 13.60
C VAL A 120 9.94 -0.95 13.97
N LYS A 121 8.97 -1.85 14.05
CA LYS A 121 9.20 -3.28 14.25
C LYS A 121 8.69 -4.06 13.05
N ALA A 122 9.52 -4.97 12.54
CA ALA A 122 9.17 -5.84 11.43
C ALA A 122 9.28 -7.31 11.86
N LYS A 123 8.28 -8.13 11.50
CA LYS A 123 8.28 -9.57 11.73
C LYS A 123 7.72 -10.31 10.52
N LEU A 124 8.55 -11.13 9.88
CA LEU A 124 8.12 -12.12 8.89
C LEU A 124 7.95 -13.48 9.57
N LYS A 125 6.72 -14.01 9.53
CA LYS A 125 6.38 -15.35 10.05
C LYS A 125 5.35 -15.99 9.12
N ASN A 126 5.58 -17.25 8.74
CA ASN A 126 4.66 -18.05 7.91
C ASN A 126 4.24 -17.34 6.61
N GLY A 127 5.20 -16.69 5.92
CA GLY A 127 4.92 -15.95 4.69
C GLY A 127 4.13 -14.66 4.89
N VAL A 128 3.99 -14.15 6.12
CA VAL A 128 3.29 -12.87 6.39
C VAL A 128 4.25 -11.90 7.08
N LEU A 129 4.47 -10.75 6.45
CA LEU A 129 5.23 -9.65 7.01
C LEU A 129 4.28 -8.75 7.79
N ASN A 130 4.57 -8.54 9.07
CA ASN A 130 3.85 -7.62 9.94
C ASN A 130 4.78 -6.48 10.32
N LEU A 131 4.37 -5.24 10.03
CA LEU A 131 5.04 -4.02 10.44
C LEU A 131 4.21 -3.29 11.50
N GLU A 132 4.83 -2.93 12.61
CA GLU A 132 4.32 -1.97 13.58
C GLU A 132 5.02 -0.64 13.33
N LEU A 133 4.24 0.40 13.03
CA LEU A 133 4.69 1.68 12.49
C LEU A 133 4.19 2.79 13.42
N PRO A 134 5.00 3.19 14.42
CA PRO A 134 4.64 4.27 15.32
C PRO A 134 4.56 5.60 14.56
N GLN A 135 3.50 6.35 14.78
CA GLN A 135 3.41 7.70 14.25
C GLN A 135 4.51 8.57 14.87
N LYS A 136 5.11 9.43 14.07
CA LYS A 136 6.04 10.44 14.57
C LYS A 136 5.23 11.44 15.40
N ALA A 137 5.67 11.73 16.63
CA ALA A 137 4.99 12.70 17.47
C ALA A 137 4.96 14.06 16.74
N GLU A 138 3.77 14.63 16.55
CA GLU A 138 3.63 15.98 16.05
C GLU A 138 4.26 16.94 17.08
N GLU A 139 5.23 17.74 16.65
CA GLU A 139 5.56 18.95 17.39
C GLU A 139 4.29 19.80 17.41
N LYS A 140 3.69 19.99 18.59
CA LYS A 140 2.49 20.83 18.76
C LYS A 140 2.71 22.14 18.00
N ALA A 141 1.86 22.41 17.01
CA ALA A 141 1.95 23.60 16.19
C ALA A 141 2.13 24.84 17.10
N LYS A 142 3.23 25.56 16.91
CA LYS A 142 3.49 26.80 17.65
C LYS A 142 2.63 27.90 17.02
N SER A 143 1.78 28.54 17.81
CA SER A 143 1.13 29.79 17.44
C SER A 143 2.19 30.83 17.10
N ILE A 144 2.10 31.42 15.91
CA ILE A 144 2.92 32.57 15.53
C ILE A 144 2.06 33.81 15.74
N GLU A 145 2.50 34.73 16.59
CA GLU A 145 1.86 36.04 16.71
C GLU A 145 2.16 36.85 15.46
N ILE A 146 1.11 37.42 14.86
CA ILE A 146 1.23 38.32 13.71
C ILE A 146 1.52 39.72 14.25
N SER A 147 2.69 40.27 13.92
CA SER A 147 3.10 41.65 14.19
C SER A 147 2.83 42.55 13.00
#